data_AF-A0A9C9G743-F1
#
_entry.id   AF-A0A9C9G743-F1
#
_cell.length_a   1.000
_cell.length_b   1.000
_cell.length_c   1.000
_cell.angle_alpha   90.00
_cell.angle_beta   90.00
_cell.angle_gamma   90.00
#
_symmetry.space_group_name_H-M   'P 1'
#
loop_
_entity.id
_entity.type
_entity.pdbx_description
1 polymer ?
#
loop_
_entity_poly.entity_id
_entity_poly.type
_entity_poly.pdbx_seq_one_letter_code
_entity_poly.pdbx_strand_id
1 'polypeptide(L)'
;MSSVRGLLSGSTAARIALTLWVGGMWITGYLVAPVLFNMLDKQTAGDVAGQLFTIMSYVGLGCATLLLMDASTAGKAMWKQASVRLVIVMVLIVMIGQWVLQPMMVELKAQGLDQAAVATQFGRLHGVAQVLFMINSLLGLALVVFPDIRTTEA
;
A
#
# COMPACT_ATOMS: atom_id res chain seq x y z
N MET A 1 -13.04 -15.47 26.23
CA MET A 1 -11.60 -15.16 26.16
C MET A 1 -10.82 -16.00 25.13
N SER A 2 -11.50 -16.73 24.24
CA SER A 2 -10.90 -17.48 23.12
C SER A 2 -10.70 -16.63 21.85
N SER A 3 -11.44 -15.53 21.68
CA SER A 3 -11.41 -14.73 20.44
C SER A 3 -10.21 -13.78 20.30
N VAL A 4 -9.49 -13.46 21.38
CA VAL A 4 -8.29 -12.61 21.28
C VAL A 4 -7.09 -13.42 20.75
N ARG A 5 -7.04 -14.73 21.03
CA ARG A 5 -5.94 -15.62 20.58
C ARG A 5 -5.86 -15.80 19.06
N GLY A 6 -6.91 -15.51 18.29
CA GLY A 6 -6.89 -15.54 16.83
C GLY A 6 -6.16 -14.35 16.19
N LEU A 7 -6.25 -13.16 16.79
CA LEU A 7 -5.47 -11.97 16.41
C LEU A 7 -3.95 -12.12 16.75
N LEU A 8 -3.70 -13.12 17.59
CA LEU A 8 -2.49 -13.75 18.14
C LEU A 8 -1.49 -14.50 17.24
N SER A 9 -1.80 -14.79 15.98
CA SER A 9 -1.21 -15.99 15.34
C SER A 9 0.06 -15.76 14.50
N GLY A 10 0.37 -14.52 14.12
CA GLY A 10 1.65 -14.17 13.47
C GLY A 10 2.72 -13.69 14.46
N SER A 11 4.00 -13.72 14.06
CA SER A 11 5.09 -13.17 14.89
C SER A 11 4.85 -11.71 15.26
N THR A 12 5.47 -11.25 16.35
CA THR A 12 5.41 -9.83 16.75
C THR A 12 5.84 -8.90 15.60
N ALA A 13 6.85 -9.30 14.83
CA ALA A 13 7.32 -8.56 13.66
C ALA A 13 6.25 -8.44 12.57
N ALA A 14 5.55 -9.53 12.25
CA ALA A 14 4.46 -9.53 11.26
C ALA A 14 3.33 -8.56 11.65
N ARG A 15 3.00 -8.44 12.94
CA ARG A 15 1.95 -7.54 13.41
C ARG A 15 2.36 -6.08 13.39
N ILE A 16 3.60 -5.80 13.75
CA ILE A 16 4.16 -4.46 13.63
C ILE A 16 4.17 -4.06 12.15
N ALA A 17 4.57 -4.96 11.26
CA ALA A 17 4.54 -4.74 9.82
C ALA A 17 3.11 -4.48 9.29
N LEU A 18 2.11 -5.27 9.69
CA LEU A 18 0.72 -5.03 9.31
C LEU A 18 0.20 -3.69 9.82
N THR A 19 0.46 -3.38 11.09
CA THR A 19 0.04 -2.12 11.71
C THR A 19 0.65 -0.93 10.98
N LEU A 20 1.95 -0.99 10.72
CA LEU A 20 2.69 0.06 10.05
C LEU A 20 2.24 0.23 8.59
N TRP A 21 2.10 -0.86 7.85
CA TRP A 21 1.75 -0.80 6.44
C TRP A 21 0.30 -0.37 6.24
N VAL A 22 -0.65 -1.05 6.87
CA VAL A 22 -2.08 -0.78 6.67
C VAL A 22 -2.45 0.55 7.32
N GLY A 23 -2.03 0.79 8.56
CA GLY A 23 -2.26 2.06 9.24
C GLY A 23 -1.60 3.23 8.52
N GLY A 24 -0.34 3.06 8.08
CA GLY A 24 0.40 4.06 7.31
C GLY A 24 -0.29 4.40 6.00
N MET A 25 -0.71 3.42 5.20
CA MET A 25 -1.47 3.67 3.97
C MET A 25 -2.74 4.49 4.25
N TRP A 26 -3.53 4.09 5.25
CA TRP A 26 -4.77 4.78 5.55
C TRP A 26 -4.55 6.24 5.98
N ILE A 27 -3.56 6.47 6.84
CA ILE A 27 -3.18 7.82 7.28
C ILE A 27 -2.66 8.64 6.09
N THR A 28 -1.74 8.12 5.29
CA THR A 28 -1.16 8.85 4.16
C THR A 28 -2.23 9.22 3.13
N GLY A 29 -3.07 8.26 2.73
CA GLY A 29 -4.01 8.43 1.61
C GLY A 29 -5.30 9.16 1.96
N TYR A 30 -5.88 8.91 3.14
CA TYR A 30 -7.21 9.41 3.50
C TYR A 30 -7.22 10.51 4.56
N LEU A 31 -6.07 10.77 5.21
CA LEU A 31 -5.93 11.86 6.18
C LEU A 31 -4.93 12.90 5.68
N VAL A 32 -3.67 12.51 5.49
CA VAL A 32 -2.58 13.45 5.19
C VAL A 32 -2.75 14.08 3.81
N ALA A 33 -3.01 13.29 2.75
CA ALA A 33 -3.17 13.85 1.41
C ALA A 33 -4.31 14.89 1.33
N PRO A 34 -5.55 14.64 1.82
CA PRO A 34 -6.60 15.67 1.86
C PRO A 34 -6.21 16.92 2.65
N VAL A 35 -5.54 16.76 3.79
CA VAL A 35 -5.08 17.89 4.61
C VAL A 35 -4.07 18.75 3.84
N LEU A 36 -3.12 18.13 3.13
CA LEU A 36 -2.14 18.86 2.29
C LEU A 36 -2.82 19.66 1.18
N PHE A 37 -3.78 19.07 0.46
CA PHE A 37 -4.51 19.76 -0.61
C PHE A 37 -5.47 20.85 -0.10
N ASN A 38 -5.82 20.83 1.18
CA ASN A 38 -6.60 21.89 1.82
C ASN A 38 -5.74 23.03 2.36
N MET A 39 -4.49 22.76 2.75
CA MET A 39 -3.61 23.73 3.40
C MET A 39 -2.60 24.41 2.46
N LEU A 40 -2.26 23.77 1.34
CA LEU A 40 -1.21 24.21 0.43
C LEU A 40 -1.77 24.47 -0.97
N ASP A 41 -1.00 25.19 -1.81
CA ASP A 41 -1.31 25.25 -3.23
C ASP A 41 -1.19 23.85 -3.86
N LYS A 42 -1.91 23.64 -4.97
CA LYS A 42 -2.04 22.31 -5.60
C LYS A 42 -0.70 21.70 -6.01
N GLN A 43 0.25 22.52 -6.41
CA GLN A 43 1.55 22.04 -6.87
C GLN A 43 2.37 21.56 -5.68
N THR A 44 2.54 22.40 -4.65
CA THR A 44 3.25 22.03 -3.42
C THR A 44 2.59 20.84 -2.72
N ALA A 45 1.26 20.81 -2.61
CA ALA A 45 0.53 19.67 -2.04
C ALA A 45 0.80 18.37 -2.80
N GLY A 46 0.76 18.42 -4.14
CA GLY A 46 1.00 17.26 -5.00
C GLY A 46 2.44 16.75 -4.93
N ASP A 47 3.43 17.61 -4.71
CA ASP A 47 4.83 17.23 -4.60
C ASP A 47 5.13 16.60 -3.24
N VAL A 48 4.63 17.18 -2.15
CA VAL A 48 4.74 16.58 -0.80
C VAL A 48 3.97 15.26 -0.73
N ALA A 49 2.75 15.20 -1.25
CA ALA A 49 1.97 13.97 -1.31
C ALA A 49 2.71 12.89 -2.11
N GLY A 50 3.28 13.24 -3.26
CA GLY A 50 4.09 12.32 -4.09
C GLY A 50 5.25 11.69 -3.31
N GLN A 51 6.00 12.50 -2.55
CA GLN A 51 7.08 12.00 -1.69
C GLN A 51 6.58 11.08 -0.58
N LEU A 52 5.47 11.42 0.08
CA LEU A 52 4.88 10.58 1.12
C LEU A 52 4.41 9.23 0.56
N PHE A 53 3.80 9.20 -0.63
CA PHE A 53 3.42 7.95 -1.29
C PHE A 53 4.62 7.11 -1.71
N THR A 54 5.73 7.73 -2.15
CA THR A 54 7.00 7.01 -2.41
C THR A 54 7.54 6.37 -1.14
N ILE A 55 7.64 7.14 -0.05
CA ILE A 55 8.11 6.62 1.24
C ILE A 55 7.22 5.46 1.69
N MET A 56 5.90 5.63 1.62
CA MET A 56 4.94 4.60 2.01
C MET A 56 5.02 3.36 1.10
N SER A 57 5.35 3.52 -0.18
CA SER A 57 5.60 2.39 -1.10
C SER A 57 6.79 1.55 -0.63
N TYR A 58 7.92 2.19 -0.29
CA TYR A 58 9.09 1.47 0.23
C TYR A 58 8.86 0.86 1.62
N VAL A 59 8.17 1.57 2.52
CA VAL A 59 7.74 1.01 3.80
C VAL A 59 6.85 -0.22 3.58
N GLY A 60 5.90 -0.14 2.64
CA GLY A 60 5.04 -1.25 2.27
C GLY A 60 5.80 -2.47 1.74
N LEU A 61 6.79 -2.27 0.88
CA LEU A 61 7.67 -3.34 0.39
C LEU A 61 8.50 -3.98 1.52
N GLY A 62 9.00 -3.16 2.47
CA GLY A 62 9.67 -3.65 3.67
C GLY A 62 8.74 -4.49 4.55
N CYS A 63 7.53 -4.01 4.80
CA CYS A 63 6.51 -4.74 5.55
C CYS A 63 6.10 -6.04 4.85
N ALA A 64 5.92 -6.03 3.53
CA ALA A 64 5.62 -7.22 2.75
C ALA A 64 6.72 -8.28 2.87
N THR A 65 7.99 -7.85 2.87
CA THR A 65 9.14 -8.74 3.07
C THR A 65 9.06 -9.45 4.42
N LEU A 66 8.79 -8.71 5.51
CA LEU A 66 8.63 -9.30 6.84
C LEU A 66 7.45 -10.28 6.91
N LEU A 67 6.32 -9.95 6.26
CA LEU A 67 5.14 -10.82 6.22
C LEU A 67 5.38 -12.11 5.44
N LEU A 68 6.07 -12.02 4.30
CA LEU A 68 6.41 -13.20 3.50
C LEU A 68 7.49 -14.05 4.18
N MET A 69 8.45 -13.43 4.89
CA MET A 69 9.41 -14.16 5.71
C MET A 69 8.72 -14.93 6.85
N ASP A 70 7.76 -14.32 7.54
CA ASP A 70 6.96 -14.98 8.57
C ASP A 70 6.19 -16.18 8.00
N ALA A 71 5.50 -15.98 6.87
CA ALA A 71 4.77 -17.05 6.18
C ALA A 71 5.69 -18.17 5.65
N SER A 72 6.96 -17.86 5.38
CA SER A 72 7.91 -18.84 4.83
C SER A 72 8.23 -19.98 5.79
N THR A 73 8.00 -19.78 7.09
CA THR A 73 8.13 -20.82 8.13
C THR A 73 7.19 -22.02 7.90
N ALA A 74 6.08 -21.82 7.18
CA ALA A 74 5.14 -22.88 6.79
C ALA A 74 5.61 -23.68 5.55
N GLY A 75 6.79 -23.38 4.99
CA GLY A 75 7.33 -24.04 3.81
C GLY A 75 6.37 -23.99 2.62
N LYS A 76 6.22 -25.10 1.88
CA LYS A 76 5.34 -25.14 0.70
C LYS A 76 3.85 -24.87 1.02
N ALA A 77 3.41 -25.03 2.27
CA ALA A 77 2.03 -24.76 2.66
C ALA A 77 1.70 -23.26 2.59
N MET A 78 2.70 -22.36 2.63
CA MET A 78 2.48 -20.91 2.56
C MET A 78 1.68 -20.48 1.33
N TRP A 79 1.89 -21.13 0.19
CA TRP A 79 1.23 -20.79 -1.08
C TRP A 79 -0.28 -21.08 -1.07
N LYS A 80 -0.75 -21.93 -0.14
CA LYS A 80 -2.17 -22.20 0.06
C LYS A 80 -2.86 -21.11 0.89
N GLN A 81 -2.11 -20.31 1.66
CA GLN A 81 -2.66 -19.27 2.52
C GLN A 81 -3.19 -18.10 1.68
N ALA A 82 -4.43 -17.67 1.96
CA ALA A 82 -5.03 -16.52 1.28
C ALA A 82 -4.26 -15.22 1.57
N SER A 83 -3.76 -15.06 2.79
CA SER A 83 -2.92 -13.93 3.23
C SER A 83 -1.69 -13.73 2.34
N VAL A 84 -0.96 -14.80 2.01
CA VAL A 84 0.22 -14.75 1.13
C VAL A 84 -0.15 -14.26 -0.26
N ARG A 85 -1.25 -14.79 -0.84
CA ARG A 85 -1.73 -14.34 -2.16
C ARG A 85 -2.14 -12.87 -2.14
N LEU A 86 -2.82 -12.42 -1.08
CA LEU A 86 -3.18 -11.01 -0.90
C LEU A 86 -1.94 -10.12 -0.84
N VAL A 87 -0.94 -10.47 -0.02
CA VAL A 87 0.31 -9.70 0.09
C VAL A 87 1.02 -9.62 -1.26
N ILE A 88 1.07 -10.71 -2.04
CA ILE A 88 1.67 -10.69 -3.39
C ILE A 88 0.93 -9.71 -4.31
N VAL A 89 -0.42 -9.75 -4.33
CA VAL A 89 -1.22 -8.81 -5.12
C VAL A 89 -0.97 -7.37 -4.68
N MET A 90 -0.93 -7.12 -3.37
CA MET A 90 -0.64 -5.79 -2.82
C MET A 90 0.75 -5.29 -3.23
N VAL A 91 1.76 -6.16 -3.16
CA VAL A 91 3.12 -5.85 -3.65
C VAL A 91 3.08 -5.48 -5.11
N LEU A 92 2.43 -6.27 -5.98
CA LEU A 92 2.32 -5.97 -7.40
C LEU A 92 1.68 -4.59 -7.65
N ILE A 93 0.63 -4.23 -6.91
CA ILE A 93 0.01 -2.91 -6.99
C ILE A 93 1.00 -1.81 -6.61
N VAL A 94 1.74 -1.98 -5.50
CA VAL A 94 2.78 -1.04 -5.07
C VAL A 94 3.87 -0.91 -6.14
N MET A 95 4.31 -2.00 -6.75
CA MET A 95 5.34 -1.98 -7.80
C MET A 95 4.87 -1.21 -9.04
N ILE A 96 3.64 -1.46 -9.49
CA ILE A 96 3.02 -0.74 -10.62
C ILE A 96 2.90 0.74 -10.28
N GLY A 97 2.44 1.09 -9.09
CA GLY A 97 2.32 2.48 -8.64
C GLY A 97 3.68 3.19 -8.64
N GLN A 98 4.69 2.58 -8.02
CA GLN A 98 5.99 3.19 -7.76
C GLN A 98 6.90 3.25 -9.00
N TRP A 99 6.91 2.21 -9.83
CA TRP A 99 7.86 2.12 -10.96
C TRP A 99 7.22 2.30 -12.33
N VAL A 100 5.89 2.36 -12.43
CA VAL A 100 5.20 2.64 -13.70
C VAL A 100 4.44 3.96 -13.62
N LEU A 101 3.45 4.06 -12.73
CA LEU A 101 2.57 5.23 -12.72
C LEU A 101 3.26 6.50 -12.22
N GLN A 102 4.08 6.40 -11.17
CA GLN A 102 4.77 7.57 -10.63
C GLN A 102 5.75 8.20 -11.63
N PRO A 103 6.65 7.45 -12.31
CA PRO A 103 7.50 8.02 -13.35
C PRO A 103 6.71 8.70 -14.48
N MET A 104 5.63 8.07 -14.96
CA MET A 104 4.77 8.65 -15.99
C MET A 104 4.11 9.97 -15.55
N MET A 105 3.69 10.07 -14.28
CA MET A 105 3.13 11.31 -13.73
C MET A 105 4.18 12.41 -13.56
N VAL A 106 5.42 12.06 -13.17
CA VAL A 106 6.54 13.00 -13.05
C VAL A 106 6.92 13.56 -14.43
N GLU A 107 6.99 12.71 -15.45
CA GLU A 107 7.23 13.09 -16.85
C GLU A 107 6.20 14.14 -17.32
N LEU A 108 4.91 13.89 -17.08
CA LEU A 108 3.84 14.82 -17.45
C LEU A 108 3.89 16.13 -16.65
N LYS A 109 4.25 16.08 -15.36
CA LYS A 109 4.48 17.30 -14.57
C LYS A 109 5.62 18.15 -15.15
N ALA A 110 6.71 17.51 -15.60
CA ALA A 110 7.86 18.20 -16.18
C ALA A 110 7.54 18.91 -17.51
N GLN A 111 6.54 18.44 -18.25
CA GLN A 111 6.06 19.06 -19.49
C GLN A 111 5.19 20.30 -19.28
N GLY A 112 4.74 20.57 -18.05
CA GLY A 112 3.84 21.68 -17.73
C GLY A 112 2.36 21.29 -17.80
N LEU A 113 1.64 21.46 -16.69
CA LEU A 113 0.21 21.16 -16.57
C LEU A 113 -0.72 22.33 -16.96
N ASP A 114 -0.17 23.40 -17.55
CA ASP A 114 -0.89 24.51 -18.15
C ASP A 114 -1.52 24.13 -19.50
N GLN A 115 -0.94 23.16 -20.19
CA GLN A 115 -1.48 22.60 -21.42
C GLN A 115 -2.62 21.62 -21.12
N ALA A 116 -3.82 21.91 -21.66
CA ALA A 116 -5.03 21.13 -21.39
C ALA A 116 -4.89 19.62 -21.70
N ALA A 117 -4.17 19.26 -22.77
CA ALA A 117 -3.94 17.86 -23.13
C ALA A 117 -3.07 17.13 -22.09
N VAL A 118 -1.96 17.75 -21.64
CA VAL A 118 -1.05 17.20 -20.63
C VAL A 118 -1.77 17.09 -19.28
N ALA A 119 -2.50 18.12 -18.88
CA ALA A 119 -3.31 18.13 -17.66
C ALA A 119 -4.37 17.01 -17.64
N THR A 120 -5.03 16.79 -18.77
CA THR A 120 -6.03 15.70 -18.91
C THR A 120 -5.37 14.33 -18.78
N GLN A 121 -4.22 14.11 -19.42
CA GLN A 121 -3.50 12.85 -19.31
C GLN A 121 -2.98 12.61 -17.90
N PHE A 122 -2.46 13.64 -17.23
CA PHE A 122 -2.05 13.58 -15.84
C PHE A 122 -3.23 13.20 -14.94
N GLY A 123 -4.38 13.86 -15.10
CA GLY A 123 -5.60 13.55 -14.33
C GLY A 123 -6.06 12.10 -14.50
N ARG A 124 -5.96 11.55 -15.72
CA ARG A 124 -6.28 10.13 -15.98
C ARG A 124 -5.35 9.18 -15.24
N LEU A 125 -4.03 9.39 -15.32
CA LEU A 125 -3.05 8.55 -14.61
C LEU A 125 -3.19 8.68 -13.10
N HIS A 126 -3.43 9.90 -12.60
CA HIS A 126 -3.68 10.15 -11.20
C HIS A 126 -4.93 9.40 -10.70
N GLY A 127 -6.03 9.44 -11.46
CA GLY A 127 -7.24 8.67 -11.15
C GLY A 127 -7.01 7.16 -11.11
N VAL A 128 -6.24 6.61 -12.06
CA VAL A 128 -5.85 5.18 -12.03
C VAL A 128 -5.03 4.86 -10.78
N ALA A 129 -4.06 5.70 -10.44
CA ALA A 129 -3.25 5.53 -9.22
C ALA A 129 -4.12 5.57 -7.95
N GLN A 130 -5.10 6.47 -7.87
CA GLN A 130 -6.05 6.56 -6.75
C GLN A 130 -6.89 5.28 -6.62
N VAL A 131 -7.41 4.74 -7.72
CA VAL A 131 -8.19 3.49 -7.70
C VAL A 131 -7.32 2.31 -7.24
N LEU A 132 -6.09 2.18 -7.76
CA LEU A 132 -5.16 1.15 -7.33
C LEU A 132 -4.82 1.29 -5.84
N PHE A 133 -4.56 2.50 -5.38
CA PHE A 133 -4.31 2.78 -3.96
C PHE A 133 -5.52 2.40 -3.08
N MET A 134 -6.74 2.71 -3.53
CA MET A 134 -7.98 2.33 -2.84
C MET A 134 -8.11 0.82 -2.74
N ILE A 135 -7.95 0.10 -3.85
CA ILE A 135 -7.97 -1.37 -3.87
C ILE A 135 -6.92 -1.90 -2.88
N ASN A 136 -5.68 -1.41 -2.95
CA ASN A 136 -4.60 -1.84 -2.06
C ASN A 136 -4.92 -1.59 -0.57
N SER A 137 -5.57 -0.46 -0.27
CA SER A 137 -6.01 -0.12 1.09
C SER A 137 -7.07 -1.09 1.62
N LEU A 138 -8.02 -1.50 0.76
CA LEU A 138 -9.06 -2.47 1.10
C LEU A 138 -8.49 -3.88 1.26
N LEU A 139 -7.54 -4.29 0.41
CA LEU A 139 -6.82 -5.56 0.58
C LEU A 139 -6.04 -5.59 1.90
N GLY A 140 -5.41 -4.47 2.27
CA GLY A 140 -4.75 -4.31 3.56
C GLY A 140 -5.72 -4.48 4.74
N LEU A 141 -6.91 -3.87 4.69
CA LEU A 141 -7.94 -4.11 5.71
C LEU A 141 -8.40 -5.56 5.74
N ALA A 142 -8.63 -6.19 4.58
CA ALA A 142 -9.02 -7.58 4.51
C ALA A 142 -7.97 -8.49 5.20
N LEU A 143 -6.68 -8.17 5.04
CA LEU A 143 -5.58 -8.87 5.69
C LEU A 143 -5.58 -8.70 7.23
N VAL A 144 -5.99 -7.52 7.72
CA VAL A 144 -6.15 -7.26 9.17
C VAL A 144 -7.37 -8.00 9.74
N VAL A 145 -8.48 -8.06 9.01
CA VAL A 145 -9.74 -8.65 9.46
C VAL A 145 -9.74 -10.18 9.38
N PHE A 146 -9.11 -10.75 8.34
CA PHE A 146 -9.09 -12.19 8.07
C PHE A 146 -7.66 -12.76 8.12
N PRO A 147 -7.01 -12.78 9.30
CA PRO A 147 -5.67 -13.33 9.44
C PRO A 147 -5.70 -14.86 9.34
N ASP A 148 -5.23 -15.38 8.20
CA ASP A 148 -5.03 -16.82 7.95
C ASP A 148 -3.60 -17.29 8.23
N ILE A 149 -2.76 -16.48 8.88
CA ILE A 149 -1.42 -16.90 9.33
C ILE A 149 -1.60 -17.84 10.52
N ARG A 150 -1.98 -19.09 10.26
CA ARG A 150 -2.03 -20.17 11.25
C ARG A 150 -0.89 -21.14 10.96
N THR A 151 0.02 -21.27 11.92
CA THR A 151 0.94 -22.41 11.99
C THR A 151 0.11 -23.69 12.03
N THR A 152 0.49 -24.65 11.21
CA THR A 152 0.13 -26.06 11.40
C THR A 152 0.32 -26.41 12.88
N GLU A 153 -0.77 -26.68 13.59
CA GLU A 153 -0.68 -27.50 14.78
C GLU A 153 -0.19 -28.87 14.33
N ALA A 154 1.05 -29.18 14.69
CA ALA A 154 1.64 -30.51 14.68
C ALA A 154 2.04 -30.84 16.12
#